data_AF-A0A2S9JK97-F1
#
_entry.id   AF-A0A2S9JK97-F1
#
_cell.length_a   1.000
_cell.length_b   1.000
_cell.length_c   1.000
_cell.angle_alpha   90.00
_cell.angle_beta   90.00
_cell.angle_gamma   90.00
#
_symmetry.space_group_name_H-M   'P 1'
#
loop_
_entity.id
_entity.type
_entity.pdbx_description
1 polymer ?
#
loop_
_entity_poly.entity_id
_entity_poly.type
_entity_poly.pdbx_seq_one_letter_code
_entity_poly.pdbx_strand_id
1 'polypeptide(L)'
;MSKIHFETIALIGIGLIGSSLARVIKREGLADHIVISTRSESTLKRAEALGLGDSYVLDSAEAVKNADLVIISVPVGSSGDVARHIAGSLKAGAIVTDVGSTKGSVIAQMQPELPAHVHFIPGHPLAGTEYSGPDAGFAELFANRWCILTPLDGTDPAALDRLTKFWEACGSRLDTMDPVHHDRVLAIVSHLPHIIAYNIVGTASDLEEVTNSEVIKYSASGFRDFTRLAASDPTMWRDVCLHNKDAILEMLARFSEDLASLQRSIRWGDGDALFDLFTRTRAVRRGIIDAGQEVDAPDFGRQKAGAKSA
;
A
#
# COMPACT_ATOMS: atom_id res chain seq x y z
N MET A 1 19.54 -17.07 -17.30
CA MET A 1 18.69 -15.88 -17.51
C MET A 1 19.42 -14.72 -16.88
N SER A 2 19.60 -13.60 -17.59
CA SER A 2 20.23 -12.41 -17.00
C SER A 2 19.39 -11.93 -15.82
N LYS A 3 20.03 -11.65 -14.69
CA LYS A 3 19.38 -11.05 -13.51
C LYS A 3 18.85 -9.67 -13.95
N ILE A 4 17.58 -9.36 -13.68
CA ILE A 4 17.03 -8.02 -13.96
C ILE A 4 17.86 -6.97 -13.21
N HIS A 5 18.18 -5.87 -13.87
CA HIS A 5 19.08 -4.86 -13.34
C HIS A 5 18.83 -3.49 -14.00
N PHE A 6 19.07 -2.43 -13.23
CA PHE A 6 18.99 -1.03 -13.65
C PHE A 6 20.28 -0.32 -13.25
N GLU A 7 20.84 0.55 -14.09
CA GLU A 7 22.06 1.28 -13.69
C GLU A 7 21.74 2.27 -12.57
N THR A 8 20.62 2.98 -12.67
CA THR A 8 20.18 3.92 -11.63
C THR A 8 18.69 3.79 -11.33
N ILE A 9 18.36 3.60 -10.05
CA ILE A 9 16.98 3.68 -9.55
C ILE A 9 16.82 4.94 -8.69
N ALA A 10 15.84 5.78 -9.00
CA ALA A 10 15.44 6.90 -8.15
C ALA A 10 14.20 6.55 -7.32
N LEU A 11 14.29 6.74 -6.00
CA LEU A 11 13.18 6.56 -5.06
C LEU A 11 12.70 7.93 -4.58
N ILE A 12 11.50 8.33 -5.01
CA ILE A 12 10.89 9.61 -4.65
C ILE A 12 9.87 9.38 -3.55
N GLY A 13 10.23 9.74 -2.31
CA GLY A 13 9.54 9.33 -1.11
C GLY A 13 10.17 8.07 -0.49
N ILE A 14 10.54 8.16 0.79
CA ILE A 14 11.29 7.11 1.49
C ILE A 14 10.62 6.69 2.80
N GLY A 15 9.29 6.55 2.77
CA GLY A 15 8.50 6.00 3.88
C GLY A 15 8.64 4.48 4.01
N LEU A 16 7.60 3.80 4.52
CA LEU A 16 7.57 2.34 4.65
C LEU A 16 7.88 1.65 3.31
N ILE A 17 7.12 1.97 2.26
CA ILE A 17 7.23 1.31 0.96
C ILE A 17 8.58 1.63 0.30
N GLY A 18 8.90 2.92 0.14
CA GLY A 18 10.15 3.35 -0.51
C GLY A 18 11.40 2.82 0.21
N SER A 19 11.41 2.81 1.54
CA SER A 19 12.56 2.29 2.29
C SER A 19 12.64 0.76 2.30
N SER A 20 11.51 0.06 2.14
CA SER A 20 11.51 -1.39 1.94
C SER A 20 12.03 -1.74 0.55
N LEU A 21 11.64 -0.99 -0.47
CA LEU A 21 12.17 -1.08 -1.83
C LEU A 21 13.69 -0.88 -1.84
N ALA A 22 14.17 0.19 -1.22
CA ALA A 22 15.59 0.46 -1.07
C ALA A 22 16.37 -0.76 -0.51
N ARG A 23 15.85 -1.36 0.57
CA ARG A 23 16.49 -2.53 1.21
C ARG A 23 16.49 -3.77 0.31
N VAL A 24 15.37 -4.08 -0.36
CA VAL A 24 15.31 -5.25 -1.26
C VAL A 24 16.13 -5.04 -2.53
N ILE A 25 16.16 -3.83 -3.08
CA ILE A 25 17.01 -3.48 -4.24
C ILE A 25 18.48 -3.75 -3.90
N LYS A 26 18.96 -3.31 -2.72
CA LYS A 26 20.33 -3.58 -2.26
C LYS A 26 20.58 -5.06 -2.00
N ARG A 27 19.65 -5.76 -1.33
CA ARG A 27 19.77 -7.20 -1.03
C ARG A 27 19.90 -8.03 -2.30
N GLU A 28 19.10 -7.72 -3.31
CA GLU A 28 19.05 -8.47 -4.56
C GLU A 28 19.99 -7.92 -5.65
N GLY A 29 20.67 -6.78 -5.42
CA GLY A 29 21.56 -6.16 -6.41
C GLY A 29 20.84 -5.74 -7.70
N LEU A 30 19.65 -5.15 -7.56
CA LEU A 30 18.81 -4.74 -8.71
C LEU A 30 19.22 -3.39 -9.30
N ALA A 31 20.10 -2.65 -8.63
CA ALA A 31 20.63 -1.38 -9.07
C ALA A 31 22.13 -1.27 -8.83
N ASP A 32 22.85 -0.61 -9.74
CA ASP A 32 24.23 -0.15 -9.47
C ASP A 32 24.22 1.07 -8.56
N HIS A 33 23.23 1.95 -8.70
CA HIS A 33 23.11 3.19 -7.92
C HIS A 33 21.65 3.49 -7.53
N ILE A 34 21.42 3.78 -6.25
CA ILE A 34 20.12 4.19 -5.71
C ILE A 34 20.18 5.67 -5.30
N VAL A 35 19.39 6.51 -5.97
CA VAL A 35 19.20 7.91 -5.59
C VAL A 35 17.93 8.05 -4.76
N ILE A 36 18.02 8.67 -3.59
CA ILE A 36 16.86 8.91 -2.72
C ILE A 36 16.55 10.41 -2.69
N SER A 37 15.26 10.72 -2.88
CA SER A 37 14.73 12.06 -2.62
C SER A 37 13.48 12.01 -1.76
N THR A 38 13.38 12.96 -0.84
CA THR A 38 12.18 13.18 -0.03
C THR A 38 12.10 14.65 0.36
N ARG A 39 10.88 15.18 0.50
CA ARG A 39 10.63 16.60 0.78
C ARG A 39 11.24 17.12 2.09
N SER A 40 11.55 16.23 3.02
CA SER A 40 11.94 16.58 4.39
C SER A 40 13.43 16.28 4.60
N GLU A 41 14.20 17.29 4.98
CA GLU A 41 15.61 17.12 5.36
C GLU A 41 15.84 16.09 6.45
N SER A 42 14.98 16.06 7.48
CA SER A 42 15.12 15.10 8.58
C SER A 42 14.89 13.68 8.11
N THR A 43 13.94 13.46 7.20
CA THR A 43 13.67 12.14 6.62
C THR A 43 14.83 11.71 5.70
N LEU A 44 15.37 12.63 4.90
CA LEU A 44 16.51 12.37 4.01
C LEU A 44 17.77 12.00 4.80
N LYS A 45 18.11 12.79 5.85
CA LYS A 45 19.21 12.50 6.78
C LYS A 45 19.01 11.16 7.49
N ARG A 46 17.77 10.79 7.83
CA ARG A 46 17.48 9.48 8.43
C ARG A 46 17.71 8.34 7.43
N ALA A 47 17.28 8.50 6.18
CA ALA A 47 17.53 7.52 5.13
C ALA A 47 19.03 7.34 4.82
N GLU A 48 19.81 8.41 4.91
CA GLU A 48 21.27 8.39 4.83
C GLU A 48 21.90 7.62 5.99
N ALA A 49 21.52 7.93 7.23
CA ALA A 49 21.99 7.22 8.42
C ALA A 49 21.65 5.71 8.40
N LEU A 50 20.56 5.33 7.72
CA LEU A 50 20.15 3.93 7.53
C LEU A 50 20.84 3.26 6.33
N GLY A 51 21.62 3.98 5.54
CA GLY A 51 22.32 3.45 4.37
C GLY A 51 21.39 2.96 3.25
N LEU A 52 20.22 3.57 3.11
CA LEU A 52 19.18 3.12 2.17
C LEU A 52 19.52 3.34 0.68
N GLY A 53 20.38 4.30 0.36
CA GLY A 53 20.78 4.62 -1.00
C GLY A 53 22.26 4.91 -1.10
N ASP A 54 22.66 5.47 -2.23
CA ASP A 54 24.05 5.79 -2.57
C ASP A 54 24.22 7.31 -2.80
N SER A 55 23.14 8.01 -3.18
CA SER A 55 23.09 9.47 -3.12
C SER A 55 21.74 9.98 -2.60
N TYR A 56 21.78 11.16 -2.00
CA TYR A 56 20.66 11.74 -1.25
C TYR A 56 20.50 13.20 -1.64
N VAL A 57 19.37 13.54 -2.27
CA VAL A 57 19.10 14.90 -2.75
C VAL A 57 17.68 15.33 -2.38
N LEU A 58 17.52 16.58 -1.94
CA LEU A 58 16.20 17.12 -1.60
C LEU A 58 15.35 17.34 -2.87
N ASP A 59 15.98 17.78 -3.95
CA ASP A 59 15.31 18.07 -5.20
C ASP A 59 15.05 16.76 -5.99
N SER A 60 13.78 16.38 -6.10
CA SER A 60 13.38 15.21 -6.87
C SER A 60 13.69 15.33 -8.37
N ALA A 61 13.76 16.55 -8.93
CA ALA A 61 14.19 16.75 -10.32
C ALA A 61 15.68 16.40 -10.50
N GLU A 62 16.52 16.68 -9.50
CA GLU A 62 17.92 16.25 -9.49
C GLU A 62 18.03 14.71 -9.40
N ALA A 63 17.20 14.09 -8.56
CA ALA A 63 17.24 12.64 -8.32
C ALA A 63 16.99 11.81 -9.59
N VAL A 64 16.14 12.28 -10.49
CA VAL A 64 15.69 11.50 -11.65
C VAL A 64 16.58 11.64 -12.89
N LYS A 65 17.54 12.57 -12.92
CA LYS A 65 18.29 12.97 -14.13
C LYS A 65 18.87 11.81 -14.93
N ASN A 66 19.43 10.82 -14.24
CA ASN A 66 20.07 9.65 -14.86
C ASN A 66 19.33 8.33 -14.60
N ALA A 67 18.16 8.38 -13.95
CA ALA A 67 17.45 7.19 -13.49
C ALA A 67 16.82 6.40 -14.64
N ASP A 68 17.09 5.09 -14.70
CA ASP A 68 16.39 4.15 -15.59
C ASP A 68 15.00 3.78 -15.08
N LEU A 69 14.85 3.75 -13.76
CA LEU A 69 13.61 3.47 -13.07
C LEU A 69 13.39 4.52 -11.99
N VAL A 70 12.25 5.18 -12.04
CA VAL A 70 11.79 6.14 -11.04
C VAL A 70 10.58 5.55 -10.33
N ILE A 71 10.67 5.35 -9.02
CA ILE A 71 9.57 4.83 -8.20
C ILE A 71 9.07 5.93 -7.26
N ILE A 72 7.83 6.35 -7.46
CA ILE A 72 7.17 7.39 -6.68
C ILE A 72 6.37 6.76 -5.54
N SER A 73 6.85 6.96 -4.31
CA SER A 73 6.33 6.42 -3.05
C SER A 73 5.88 7.51 -2.09
N VAL A 74 4.98 8.36 -2.57
CA VAL A 74 4.35 9.47 -1.81
C VAL A 74 2.85 9.22 -1.63
N PRO A 75 2.16 9.93 -0.70
CA PRO A 75 0.71 9.90 -0.64
C PRO A 75 0.09 10.25 -2.00
N VAL A 76 -0.97 9.54 -2.39
CA VAL A 76 -1.53 9.62 -3.75
C VAL A 76 -1.99 11.02 -4.15
N GLY A 77 -2.35 11.88 -3.19
CA GLY A 77 -2.69 13.28 -3.44
C GLY A 77 -1.52 14.18 -3.84
N SER A 78 -0.27 13.71 -3.73
CA SER A 78 0.93 14.43 -4.16
C SER A 78 1.50 13.93 -5.49
N SER A 79 0.85 12.96 -6.14
CA SER A 79 1.40 12.28 -7.32
C SER A 79 1.58 13.23 -8.50
N GLY A 80 0.59 14.07 -8.79
CA GLY A 80 0.64 15.04 -9.89
C GLY A 80 1.73 16.11 -9.71
N ASP A 81 1.86 16.65 -8.50
CA ASP A 81 2.89 17.67 -8.21
C ASP A 81 4.31 17.09 -8.35
N VAL A 82 4.52 15.85 -7.89
CA VAL A 82 5.79 15.15 -8.10
C VAL A 82 6.05 14.93 -9.59
N ALA A 83 5.07 14.42 -10.35
CA ALA A 83 5.22 14.18 -11.78
C ALA A 83 5.58 15.45 -12.54
N ARG A 84 4.88 16.56 -12.28
CA ARG A 84 5.18 17.88 -12.87
C ARG A 84 6.60 18.34 -12.56
N HIS A 85 7.03 18.19 -11.31
CA HIS A 85 8.34 18.65 -10.86
C HIS A 85 9.49 17.87 -11.53
N ILE A 86 9.32 16.56 -11.72
CA ILE A 86 10.38 15.72 -12.30
C ILE A 86 10.36 15.68 -13.84
N ALA A 87 9.24 16.03 -14.47
CA ALA A 87 8.99 15.84 -15.90
C ALA A 87 10.13 16.31 -16.81
N GLY A 88 10.65 17.52 -16.56
CA GLY A 88 11.71 18.13 -17.37
C GLY A 88 13.11 17.52 -17.18
N SER A 89 13.30 16.64 -16.20
CA SER A 89 14.59 16.03 -15.87
C SER A 89 14.67 14.54 -16.20
N LEU A 90 13.58 13.92 -16.65
CA LEU A 90 13.55 12.49 -16.97
C LEU A 90 14.30 12.20 -18.27
N LYS A 91 15.21 11.21 -18.25
CA LYS A 91 15.89 10.74 -19.46
C LYS A 91 14.94 9.98 -20.41
N ALA A 92 15.28 9.97 -21.69
CA ALA A 92 14.58 9.18 -22.70
C ALA A 92 14.60 7.68 -22.34
N GLY A 93 13.45 7.02 -22.43
CA GLY A 93 13.28 5.60 -22.13
C GLY A 93 13.22 5.25 -20.64
N ALA A 94 13.25 6.23 -19.74
CA ALA A 94 13.07 5.96 -18.31
C ALA A 94 11.70 5.31 -18.03
N ILE A 95 11.68 4.32 -17.15
CA ILE A 95 10.43 3.76 -16.60
C ILE A 95 10.04 4.60 -15.38
N VAL A 96 8.83 5.13 -15.38
CA VAL A 96 8.25 5.83 -14.23
C VAL A 96 7.12 4.96 -13.69
N THR A 97 7.14 4.68 -12.40
CA THR A 97 6.10 3.91 -11.71
C THR A 97 5.76 4.54 -10.36
N ASP A 98 4.63 4.13 -9.80
CA ASP A 98 4.18 4.52 -8.47
C ASP A 98 3.88 3.27 -7.63
N VAL A 99 3.53 3.51 -6.35
CA VAL A 99 3.10 2.46 -5.42
C VAL A 99 1.79 2.83 -4.71
N GLY A 100 1.03 3.77 -5.28
CA GLY A 100 -0.16 4.34 -4.67
C GLY A 100 -1.30 3.33 -4.51
N SER A 101 -2.12 3.52 -3.49
CA SER A 101 -3.24 2.61 -3.19
C SER A 101 -4.50 2.83 -4.04
N THR A 102 -4.50 3.83 -4.91
CA THR A 102 -5.51 4.14 -5.92
C THR A 102 -4.81 4.33 -7.27
N LYS A 103 -5.44 3.96 -8.39
CA LYS A 103 -4.76 3.96 -9.71
C LYS A 103 -5.41 4.92 -10.68
N GLY A 104 -6.75 5.00 -10.76
CA GLY A 104 -7.44 5.92 -11.65
C GLY A 104 -7.03 7.38 -11.40
N SER A 105 -7.01 7.80 -10.14
CA SER A 105 -6.61 9.15 -9.76
C SER A 105 -5.13 9.46 -10.02
N VAL A 106 -4.25 8.50 -9.75
CA VAL A 106 -2.80 8.67 -9.92
C VAL A 106 -2.48 8.83 -11.39
N ILE A 107 -3.09 8.00 -12.24
CA ILE A 107 -2.95 8.09 -13.69
C ILE A 107 -3.43 9.44 -14.20
N ALA A 108 -4.64 9.87 -13.78
CA ALA A 108 -5.20 11.16 -14.19
C ALA A 108 -4.35 12.37 -13.77
N GLN A 109 -3.64 12.26 -12.64
CA GLN A 109 -2.74 13.31 -12.15
C GLN A 109 -1.38 13.32 -12.85
N MET A 110 -0.80 12.14 -13.08
CA MET A 110 0.60 12.03 -13.53
C MET A 110 0.75 12.00 -15.04
N GLN A 111 -0.13 11.28 -15.75
CA GLN A 111 0.00 11.07 -17.19
C GLN A 111 0.06 12.39 -17.99
N PRO A 112 -0.71 13.44 -17.69
CA PRO A 112 -0.62 14.71 -18.42
C PRO A 112 0.69 15.48 -18.22
N GLU A 113 1.40 15.21 -17.13
CA GLU A 113 2.63 15.90 -16.74
C GLU A 113 3.87 15.19 -17.28
N LEU A 114 3.80 13.88 -17.51
CA LEU A 114 4.93 13.07 -17.95
C LEU A 114 5.18 13.18 -19.47
N PRO A 115 6.44 13.31 -19.90
CA PRO A 115 6.76 13.46 -21.32
C PRO A 115 6.57 12.15 -22.10
N ALA A 116 6.28 12.26 -23.40
CA ALA A 116 6.03 11.09 -24.27
C ALA A 116 7.24 10.14 -24.42
N HIS A 117 8.45 10.57 -24.07
CA HIS A 117 9.67 9.77 -24.17
C HIS A 117 9.91 8.84 -22.97
N VAL A 118 9.04 8.82 -21.96
CA VAL A 118 9.14 7.89 -20.82
C VAL A 118 8.05 6.82 -20.87
N HIS A 119 8.28 5.71 -20.16
CA HIS A 119 7.31 4.64 -19.98
C HIS A 119 6.65 4.77 -18.61
N PHE A 120 5.44 5.32 -18.56
CA PHE A 120 4.67 5.38 -17.32
C PHE A 120 3.87 4.10 -17.11
N ILE A 121 4.20 3.35 -16.06
CA ILE A 121 3.58 2.07 -15.72
C ILE A 121 3.15 2.12 -14.26
N PRO A 122 1.89 2.47 -13.96
CA PRO A 122 1.41 2.56 -12.58
C PRO A 122 1.41 1.19 -11.87
N GLY A 123 1.69 1.22 -10.57
CA GLY A 123 1.87 0.02 -9.75
C GLY A 123 1.25 0.14 -8.36
N HIS A 124 0.95 -1.01 -7.77
CA HIS A 124 0.47 -1.11 -6.38
C HIS A 124 0.94 -2.42 -5.75
N PRO A 125 2.01 -2.41 -4.92
CA PRO A 125 2.33 -3.54 -4.07
C PRO A 125 1.25 -3.68 -2.98
N LEU A 126 0.55 -4.80 -2.94
CA LEU A 126 -0.41 -5.16 -1.89
C LEU A 126 0.32 -5.67 -0.64
N ALA A 127 1.16 -4.79 -0.09
CA ALA A 127 1.98 -5.03 1.08
C ALA A 127 2.09 -3.76 1.90
N GLY A 128 2.00 -3.89 3.23
CA GLY A 128 2.09 -2.76 4.13
C GLY A 128 1.96 -3.17 5.59
N THR A 129 2.25 -2.23 6.47
CA THR A 129 2.02 -2.30 7.91
C THR A 129 1.38 -1.00 8.35
N GLU A 130 0.89 -0.93 9.59
CA GLU A 130 0.37 0.29 10.19
C GLU A 130 1.45 1.36 10.47
N TYR A 131 2.75 1.02 10.35
CA TYR A 131 3.86 1.92 10.64
C TYR A 131 4.31 2.74 9.43
N SER A 132 4.84 3.93 9.70
CA SER A 132 5.29 4.90 8.69
C SER A 132 6.75 5.29 8.86
N GLY A 133 7.32 5.88 7.81
CA GLY A 133 8.69 6.40 7.81
C GLY A 133 9.77 5.39 7.40
N PRO A 134 11.02 5.86 7.22
CA PRO A 134 12.13 5.05 6.69
C PRO A 134 12.58 3.93 7.63
N ASP A 135 12.35 4.10 8.94
CA ASP A 135 12.68 3.12 9.98
C ASP A 135 11.75 1.89 9.95
N ALA A 136 10.53 2.04 9.45
CA ALA A 136 9.54 0.98 9.41
C ALA A 136 9.76 -0.03 8.27
N GLY A 137 10.58 0.31 7.27
CA GLY A 137 10.81 -0.56 6.12
C GLY A 137 11.72 -1.75 6.41
N PHE A 138 11.46 -2.85 5.70
CA PHE A 138 12.24 -4.09 5.78
C PHE A 138 12.21 -4.82 4.42
N ALA A 139 13.25 -5.62 4.15
CA ALA A 139 13.49 -6.16 2.80
C ALA A 139 12.48 -7.26 2.38
N GLU A 140 11.83 -7.90 3.35
CA GLU A 140 10.88 -8.99 3.12
C GLU A 140 9.44 -8.51 2.92
N LEU A 141 9.19 -7.18 2.95
CA LEU A 141 7.82 -6.62 2.91
C LEU A 141 7.00 -7.16 1.73
N PHE A 142 7.64 -7.32 0.57
CA PHE A 142 6.98 -7.69 -0.69
C PHE A 142 7.01 -9.20 -0.97
N ALA A 143 7.65 -9.99 -0.10
CA ALA A 143 7.82 -11.43 -0.31
C ALA A 143 6.48 -12.17 -0.25
N ASN A 144 6.18 -12.91 -1.32
CA ASN A 144 4.92 -13.64 -1.50
C ASN A 144 3.66 -12.77 -1.41
N ARG A 145 3.82 -11.45 -1.64
CA ARG A 145 2.72 -10.49 -1.76
C ARG A 145 2.44 -10.20 -3.22
N TRP A 146 1.20 -9.84 -3.52
CA TRP A 146 0.83 -9.42 -4.86
C TRP A 146 1.32 -8.00 -5.13
N CYS A 147 1.80 -7.73 -6.34
CA CYS A 147 1.92 -6.41 -6.90
C CYS A 147 1.06 -6.35 -8.15
N ILE A 148 0.22 -5.32 -8.24
CA ILE A 148 -0.64 -5.10 -9.39
C ILE A 148 -0.04 -4.00 -10.25
N LEU A 149 0.14 -4.26 -11.55
CA LEU A 149 0.44 -3.24 -12.53
C LEU A 149 -0.81 -2.88 -13.32
N THR A 150 -1.02 -1.60 -13.59
CA THR A 150 -2.17 -1.14 -14.40
C THR A 150 -1.66 -0.43 -15.66
N PRO A 151 -1.06 -1.17 -16.62
CA PRO A 151 -0.46 -0.59 -17.80
C PRO A 151 -1.50 0.18 -18.63
N LEU A 152 -1.08 1.31 -19.19
CA LEU A 152 -1.92 2.15 -20.06
C LEU A 152 -1.95 1.58 -21.49
N ASP A 153 -2.96 1.97 -22.26
CA ASP A 153 -3.01 1.67 -23.69
C ASP A 153 -1.75 2.17 -24.40
N GLY A 154 -1.10 1.28 -25.15
CA GLY A 154 0.16 1.58 -25.84
C GLY A 154 1.41 1.51 -24.97
N THR A 155 1.32 1.02 -23.72
CA THR A 155 2.50 0.74 -22.89
C THR A 155 3.49 -0.16 -23.63
N ASP A 156 4.77 0.22 -23.63
CA ASP A 156 5.85 -0.56 -24.24
C ASP A 156 5.96 -1.94 -23.57
N PRO A 157 5.82 -3.05 -24.32
CA PRO A 157 5.87 -4.40 -23.75
C PRO A 157 7.21 -4.75 -23.10
N ALA A 158 8.33 -4.21 -23.60
CA ALA A 158 9.65 -4.45 -23.02
C ALA A 158 9.84 -3.69 -21.70
N ALA A 159 9.32 -2.45 -21.61
CA ALA A 159 9.30 -1.72 -20.35
C ALA A 159 8.44 -2.42 -19.29
N LEU A 160 7.27 -2.94 -19.68
CA LEU A 160 6.38 -3.71 -18.81
C LEU A 160 7.03 -5.01 -18.33
N ASP A 161 7.68 -5.77 -19.21
CA ASP A 161 8.40 -7.00 -18.85
C ASP A 161 9.57 -6.71 -17.88
N ARG A 162 10.32 -5.62 -18.10
CA ARG A 162 11.37 -5.18 -17.16
C ARG A 162 10.83 -4.87 -15.77
N LEU A 163 9.72 -4.12 -15.68
CA LEU A 163 9.11 -3.78 -14.39
C LEU A 163 8.46 -4.99 -13.71
N THR A 164 7.89 -5.91 -14.50
CA THR A 164 7.36 -7.20 -14.00
C THR A 164 8.47 -8.00 -13.33
N LYS A 165 9.59 -8.22 -14.03
CA LYS A 165 10.76 -8.93 -13.49
C LYS A 165 11.36 -8.25 -12.26
N PHE A 166 11.32 -6.92 -12.21
CA PHE A 166 11.75 -6.17 -11.02
C PHE A 166 10.92 -6.52 -9.78
N TRP A 167 9.60 -6.53 -9.89
CA TRP A 167 8.72 -6.88 -8.76
C TRP A 167 8.82 -8.36 -8.40
N GLU A 168 8.98 -9.26 -9.39
CA GLU A 168 9.25 -10.68 -9.14
C GLU A 168 10.57 -10.88 -8.38
N ALA A 169 11.62 -10.14 -8.75
CA ALA A 169 12.90 -10.15 -8.04
C ALA A 169 12.80 -9.56 -6.63
N CYS A 170 11.89 -8.62 -6.39
CA CYS A 170 11.54 -8.17 -5.04
C CYS A 170 10.78 -9.24 -4.21
N GLY A 171 10.38 -10.35 -4.84
CA GLY A 171 9.67 -11.48 -4.22
C GLY A 171 8.16 -11.42 -4.38
N SER A 172 7.62 -10.50 -5.17
CA SER A 172 6.18 -10.37 -5.39
C SER A 172 5.65 -11.32 -6.46
N ARG A 173 4.36 -11.62 -6.36
CA ARG A 173 3.55 -12.20 -7.44
C ARG A 173 2.94 -11.06 -8.24
N LEU A 174 2.92 -11.17 -9.56
CA LEU A 174 2.44 -10.09 -10.43
C LEU A 174 1.07 -10.40 -10.99
N ASP A 175 0.24 -9.38 -11.07
CA ASP A 175 -1.01 -9.39 -11.83
C ASP A 175 -1.16 -8.07 -12.58
N THR A 176 -1.97 -8.07 -13.64
CA THR A 176 -2.31 -6.86 -14.39
C THR A 176 -3.81 -6.67 -14.44
N MET A 177 -4.26 -5.41 -14.32
CA MET A 177 -5.68 -5.10 -14.44
C MET A 177 -5.90 -3.67 -14.95
N ASP A 178 -7.12 -3.44 -15.44
CA ASP A 178 -7.62 -2.10 -15.74
C ASP A 178 -7.65 -1.24 -14.46
N PRO A 179 -7.27 0.06 -14.51
CA PRO A 179 -7.26 0.94 -13.35
C PRO A 179 -8.61 1.10 -12.65
N VAL A 180 -9.72 1.12 -13.40
CA VAL A 180 -11.07 1.24 -12.82
C VAL A 180 -11.46 -0.06 -12.12
N HIS A 181 -11.10 -1.20 -12.70
CA HIS A 181 -11.27 -2.49 -12.05
C HIS A 181 -10.44 -2.60 -10.77
N HIS A 182 -9.17 -2.19 -10.80
CA HIS A 182 -8.32 -2.10 -9.60
C HIS A 182 -9.00 -1.33 -8.49
N ASP A 183 -9.42 -0.10 -8.76
CA ASP A 183 -9.99 0.78 -7.74
C ASP A 183 -11.29 0.21 -7.14
N ARG A 184 -12.10 -0.50 -7.92
CA ARG A 184 -13.27 -1.24 -7.42
C ARG A 184 -12.91 -2.43 -6.55
N VAL A 185 -11.92 -3.24 -6.95
CA VAL A 185 -11.47 -4.39 -6.16
C VAL A 185 -10.88 -3.90 -4.83
N LEU A 186 -10.01 -2.90 -4.87
CA LEU A 186 -9.36 -2.35 -3.67
C LEU A 186 -10.34 -1.62 -2.75
N ALA A 187 -11.42 -1.04 -3.29
CA ALA A 187 -12.48 -0.46 -2.48
C ALA A 187 -13.08 -1.49 -1.50
N ILE A 188 -13.32 -2.73 -1.93
CA ILE A 188 -13.90 -3.77 -1.08
C ILE A 188 -12.86 -4.54 -0.25
N VAL A 189 -11.70 -4.87 -0.82
CA VAL A 189 -10.72 -5.72 -0.11
C VAL A 189 -9.77 -4.95 0.81
N SER A 190 -9.69 -3.62 0.69
CA SER A 190 -8.76 -2.79 1.47
C SER A 190 -9.39 -1.52 2.03
N HIS A 191 -10.01 -0.68 1.20
CA HIS A 191 -10.42 0.66 1.63
C HIS A 191 -11.60 0.62 2.60
N LEU A 192 -12.67 -0.10 2.25
CA LEU A 192 -13.83 -0.26 3.13
C LEU A 192 -13.43 -0.89 4.49
N PRO A 193 -12.66 -1.98 4.57
CA PRO A 193 -12.17 -2.51 5.86
C PRO A 193 -11.52 -1.47 6.76
N HIS A 194 -10.67 -0.59 6.22
CA HIS A 194 -10.04 0.47 7.01
C HIS A 194 -11.04 1.54 7.45
N ILE A 195 -11.95 1.97 6.58
CA ILE A 195 -12.99 2.94 6.93
C ILE A 195 -13.88 2.42 8.05
N ILE A 196 -14.31 1.15 7.98
CA ILE A 196 -15.08 0.50 9.05
C ILE A 196 -14.26 0.43 10.36
N ALA A 197 -12.97 0.13 10.27
CA ALA A 197 -12.07 0.13 11.42
C ALA A 197 -11.94 1.52 12.08
N TYR A 198 -11.73 2.58 11.30
CA TYR A 198 -11.73 3.94 11.83
C TYR A 198 -13.07 4.29 12.48
N ASN A 199 -14.19 3.92 11.85
CA ASN A 199 -15.53 4.26 12.35
C ASN A 199 -15.88 3.53 13.65
N ILE A 200 -15.58 2.24 13.78
CA ILE A 200 -15.86 1.48 15.02
C ILE A 200 -14.97 1.94 16.18
N VAL A 201 -13.70 2.28 15.90
CA VAL A 201 -12.79 2.83 16.91
C VAL A 201 -13.24 4.22 17.35
N GLY A 202 -13.65 5.08 16.42
CA GLY A 202 -14.25 6.38 16.73
C GLY A 202 -15.53 6.25 17.58
N THR A 203 -16.43 5.35 17.19
CA THR A 203 -17.67 5.07 17.96
C THR A 203 -17.35 4.66 19.40
N ALA A 204 -16.34 3.80 19.60
CA ALA A 204 -15.93 3.38 20.94
C ALA A 204 -15.28 4.52 21.74
N SER A 205 -14.50 5.38 21.10
CA SER A 205 -13.88 6.58 21.72
C SER A 205 -14.95 7.56 22.23
N ASP A 206 -16.00 7.80 21.45
CA ASP A 206 -17.10 8.69 21.83
C ASP A 206 -17.92 8.12 23.03
N LEU A 207 -17.94 6.79 23.18
CA LEU A 207 -18.59 6.10 24.30
C LEU A 207 -17.69 5.96 25.55
N GLU A 208 -16.36 6.00 25.40
CA GLU A 208 -15.43 5.98 26.54
C GLU A 208 -15.59 7.21 27.43
N GLU A 209 -16.04 8.36 26.90
CA GLU A 209 -16.41 9.52 27.71
C GLU A 209 -17.50 9.17 28.76
N VAL A 210 -18.28 8.11 28.53
CA VAL A 210 -19.36 7.64 29.42
C VAL A 210 -18.93 6.45 30.29
N THR A 211 -17.99 5.61 29.85
CA THR A 211 -17.67 4.28 30.47
C THR A 211 -16.20 4.06 30.85
N ASN A 212 -15.39 5.11 30.75
CA ASN A 212 -13.96 5.24 31.07
C ASN A 212 -13.22 3.98 31.62
N SER A 213 -12.30 3.46 30.79
CA SER A 213 -11.36 2.32 31.02
C SER A 213 -11.78 0.93 30.52
N GLU A 214 -13.05 0.70 30.19
CA GLU A 214 -13.50 -0.65 29.81
C GLU A 214 -13.13 -1.03 28.37
N VAL A 215 -13.19 -0.10 27.42
CA VAL A 215 -12.87 -0.39 26.01
C VAL A 215 -11.40 -0.81 25.87
N ILE A 216 -10.47 -0.07 26.48
CA ILE A 216 -9.05 -0.49 26.50
C ILE A 216 -8.87 -1.83 27.23
N LYS A 217 -9.45 -2.00 28.43
CA LYS A 217 -9.30 -3.22 29.25
C LYS A 217 -9.85 -4.48 28.57
N TYR A 218 -10.96 -4.37 27.83
CA TYR A 218 -11.64 -5.50 27.20
C TYR A 218 -11.42 -5.59 25.68
N SER A 219 -10.51 -4.78 25.13
CA SER A 219 -10.20 -4.73 23.69
C SER A 219 -9.72 -6.07 23.09
N ALA A 220 -9.28 -7.01 23.92
CA ALA A 220 -8.71 -8.30 23.52
C ALA A 220 -9.69 -9.21 22.75
N SER A 221 -11.01 -9.00 22.84
CA SER A 221 -12.02 -9.87 22.23
C SER A 221 -12.43 -9.51 20.79
N GLY A 222 -11.52 -8.97 19.99
CA GLY A 222 -11.70 -8.68 18.55
C GLY A 222 -11.66 -7.20 18.16
N PHE A 223 -11.86 -6.29 19.13
CA PHE A 223 -11.71 -4.85 18.88
C PHE A 223 -10.25 -4.47 18.55
N ARG A 224 -9.28 -5.15 19.18
CA ARG A 224 -7.85 -4.98 18.92
C ARG A 224 -7.49 -5.04 17.44
N ASP A 225 -8.07 -5.96 16.67
CA ASP A 225 -7.76 -6.12 15.24
C ASP A 225 -8.19 -4.90 14.41
N PHE A 226 -9.29 -4.24 14.78
CA PHE A 226 -9.69 -2.97 14.18
C PHE A 226 -8.79 -1.81 14.61
N THR A 227 -8.33 -1.77 15.87
CA THR A 227 -7.42 -0.71 16.34
C THR A 227 -6.10 -0.69 15.57
N ARG A 228 -5.62 -1.85 15.12
CA ARG A 228 -4.41 -1.94 14.29
C ARG A 228 -4.59 -1.23 12.95
N LEU A 229 -5.70 -1.49 12.25
CA LEU A 229 -6.00 -0.83 10.97
C LEU A 229 -6.20 0.68 11.17
N ALA A 230 -6.92 1.07 12.24
CA ALA A 230 -7.16 2.47 12.57
C ALA A 230 -5.92 3.23 13.07
N ALA A 231 -4.82 2.53 13.41
CA ALA A 231 -3.54 3.16 13.74
C ALA A 231 -2.72 3.57 12.52
N SER A 232 -3.19 3.25 11.30
CA SER A 232 -2.52 3.61 10.05
C SER A 232 -2.45 5.13 9.84
N ASP A 233 -1.54 5.57 8.98
CA ASP A 233 -1.30 6.99 8.71
C ASP A 233 -2.56 7.74 8.22
N PRO A 234 -2.98 8.82 8.91
CA PRO A 234 -4.20 9.54 8.55
C PRO A 234 -4.06 10.34 7.25
N THR A 235 -2.86 10.73 6.84
CA THR A 235 -2.65 11.46 5.58
C THR A 235 -2.88 10.53 4.39
N MET A 236 -2.32 9.32 4.45
CA MET A 236 -2.52 8.25 3.47
C MET A 236 -3.99 7.91 3.34
N TRP A 237 -4.68 7.61 4.45
CA TRP A 237 -6.09 7.18 4.39
C TRP A 237 -7.06 8.29 4.02
N ARG A 238 -6.80 9.55 4.40
CA ARG A 238 -7.51 10.71 3.84
C ARG A 238 -7.38 10.72 2.32
N ASP A 239 -6.17 10.61 1.80
CA ASP A 239 -5.94 10.69 0.36
C ASP A 239 -6.60 9.51 -0.37
N VAL A 240 -6.55 8.29 0.16
CA VAL A 240 -7.28 7.14 -0.41
C VAL A 240 -8.78 7.42 -0.50
N CYS A 241 -9.41 7.94 0.56
CA CYS A 241 -10.83 8.28 0.57
C CYS A 241 -11.18 9.37 -0.46
N LEU A 242 -10.33 10.38 -0.63
CA LEU A 242 -10.56 11.45 -1.60
C LEU A 242 -10.36 10.99 -3.04
N HIS A 243 -9.45 10.05 -3.27
CA HIS A 243 -9.01 9.64 -4.60
C HIS A 243 -9.63 8.34 -5.12
N ASN A 244 -10.38 7.62 -4.29
CA ASN A 244 -11.24 6.50 -4.72
C ASN A 244 -12.69 6.66 -4.24
N LYS A 245 -13.15 7.92 -4.13
CA LYS A 245 -14.43 8.30 -3.54
C LYS A 245 -15.61 7.49 -4.08
N ASP A 246 -15.76 7.40 -5.39
CA ASP A 246 -16.96 6.82 -6.00
C ASP A 246 -17.07 5.31 -5.75
N ALA A 247 -15.97 4.56 -5.91
CA ALA A 247 -15.96 3.13 -5.60
C ALA A 247 -16.13 2.87 -4.10
N ILE A 248 -15.54 3.71 -3.25
CA ILE A 248 -15.73 3.63 -1.79
C ILE A 248 -17.20 3.87 -1.41
N LEU A 249 -17.85 4.89 -1.98
CA LEU A 249 -19.26 5.17 -1.72
C LEU A 249 -20.18 4.05 -2.19
N GLU A 250 -19.87 3.42 -3.33
CA GLU A 250 -20.60 2.23 -3.79
C GLU A 250 -20.51 1.09 -2.76
N MET A 251 -19.31 0.82 -2.25
CA MET A 251 -19.09 -0.25 -1.26
C MET A 251 -19.70 0.08 0.11
N LEU A 252 -19.65 1.35 0.53
CA LEU A 252 -20.30 1.82 1.77
C LEU A 252 -21.82 1.68 1.70
N ALA A 253 -22.44 1.96 0.55
CA ALA A 253 -23.88 1.79 0.36
C ALA A 253 -24.29 0.32 0.54
N ARG A 254 -23.60 -0.60 -0.16
CA ARG A 254 -23.82 -2.05 -0.05
C ARG A 254 -23.64 -2.53 1.39
N PHE A 255 -22.54 -2.14 2.04
CA PHE A 255 -22.27 -2.51 3.43
C PHE A 255 -23.36 -2.01 4.38
N SER A 256 -23.86 -0.79 4.18
CA SER A 256 -24.90 -0.20 5.02
C SER A 256 -26.24 -0.95 4.89
N GLU A 257 -26.59 -1.37 3.68
CA GLU A 257 -27.78 -2.22 3.42
C GLU A 257 -27.66 -3.58 4.12
N ASP A 258 -26.50 -4.24 3.99
CA ASP A 258 -26.21 -5.52 4.65
C ASP A 258 -26.28 -5.38 6.17
N LEU A 259 -25.70 -4.31 6.74
CA LEU A 259 -25.74 -4.05 8.17
C LEU A 259 -27.16 -3.76 8.68
N ALA A 260 -27.97 -3.04 7.91
CA ALA A 260 -29.37 -2.81 8.24
C ALA A 260 -30.18 -4.12 8.25
N SER A 261 -29.89 -5.05 7.34
CA SER A 261 -30.48 -6.39 7.33
C SER A 261 -30.07 -7.21 8.56
N LEU A 262 -28.78 -7.19 8.92
CA LEU A 262 -28.25 -7.85 10.11
C LEU A 262 -28.89 -7.28 11.39
N GLN A 263 -29.00 -5.96 11.51
CA GLN A 263 -29.66 -5.29 12.64
C GLN A 263 -31.13 -5.75 12.79
N ARG A 264 -31.84 -5.91 11.68
CA ARG A 264 -33.23 -6.38 11.67
C ARG A 264 -33.35 -7.83 12.17
N SER A 265 -32.45 -8.69 11.71
CA SER A 265 -32.38 -10.10 12.15
C SER A 265 -32.16 -10.19 13.66
N ILE A 266 -31.26 -9.37 14.22
CA ILE A 266 -31.05 -9.26 15.68
C ILE A 266 -32.31 -8.76 16.38
N ARG A 267 -32.92 -7.68 15.89
CA ARG A 267 -34.11 -7.06 16.49
C ARG A 267 -35.28 -8.04 16.60
N TRP A 268 -35.43 -8.93 15.63
CA TRP A 268 -36.53 -9.90 15.60
C TRP A 268 -36.16 -11.28 16.15
N GLY A 269 -34.91 -11.48 16.58
CA GLY A 269 -34.44 -12.76 17.08
C GLY A 269 -34.40 -13.87 16.02
N ASP A 270 -34.16 -13.51 14.76
CA ASP A 270 -34.07 -14.45 13.63
C ASP A 270 -32.74 -15.22 13.68
N GLY A 271 -32.70 -16.27 14.50
CA GLY A 271 -31.49 -17.06 14.74
C GLY A 271 -30.97 -17.79 13.50
N ASP A 272 -31.85 -18.24 12.62
CA ASP A 272 -31.48 -18.98 11.41
C ASP A 272 -30.77 -18.05 10.41
N ALA A 273 -31.32 -16.84 10.17
CA ALA A 273 -30.67 -15.84 9.32
C ALA A 273 -29.28 -15.44 9.83
N LEU A 274 -29.10 -15.33 11.15
CA LEU A 274 -27.80 -15.05 11.77
C LEU A 274 -26.82 -16.22 11.56
N PHE A 275 -27.25 -17.44 11.83
CA PHE A 275 -26.43 -18.64 11.67
C PHE A 275 -25.95 -18.84 10.23
N ASP A 276 -26.85 -18.63 9.26
CA ASP A 276 -26.53 -18.76 7.83
C ASP A 276 -25.51 -17.72 7.38
N LEU A 277 -25.65 -16.47 7.83
CA LEU A 277 -24.67 -15.42 7.54
C LEU A 277 -23.29 -15.79 8.11
N PHE A 278 -23.21 -16.15 9.39
CA PHE A 278 -21.94 -16.49 10.04
C PHE A 278 -21.29 -17.75 9.44
N THR A 279 -22.09 -18.72 9.01
CA THR A 279 -21.59 -19.93 8.35
C THR A 279 -20.97 -19.60 7.00
N ARG A 280 -21.66 -18.79 6.19
CA ARG A 280 -21.19 -18.38 4.86
C ARG A 280 -19.89 -17.59 4.91
N THR A 281 -19.72 -16.68 5.88
CA THR A 281 -18.49 -15.86 5.99
C THR A 281 -17.27 -16.65 6.46
N ARG A 282 -17.45 -17.74 7.21
CA ARG A 282 -16.35 -18.66 7.57
C ARG A 282 -15.69 -19.31 6.35
N ALA A 283 -16.45 -19.57 5.28
CA ALA A 283 -15.90 -20.16 4.06
C ALA A 283 -14.88 -19.22 3.38
N VAL A 284 -15.13 -17.91 3.40
CA VAL A 284 -14.22 -16.90 2.83
C VAL A 284 -12.89 -16.89 3.59
N ARG A 285 -12.91 -16.92 4.93
CA ARG A 285 -11.68 -16.99 5.74
C ARG A 285 -10.85 -18.21 5.40
N ARG A 286 -11.48 -19.38 5.24
CA ARG A 286 -10.78 -20.61 4.86
C ARG A 286 -10.13 -20.50 3.47
N GLY A 287 -10.81 -19.89 2.50
CA GLY A 287 -10.23 -19.63 1.18
C GLY A 287 -8.99 -18.73 1.21
N ILE A 288 -8.95 -17.74 2.10
CA ILE A 288 -7.78 -16.86 2.28
C ILE A 288 -6.57 -17.64 2.86
N ILE A 289 -6.82 -18.54 3.81
CA ILE A 289 -5.79 -19.42 4.40
C ILE A 289 -5.27 -20.41 3.34
N ASP A 290 -6.18 -21.07 2.62
CA ASP A 290 -5.82 -22.03 1.57
C ASP A 290 -4.99 -21.36 0.44
N ALA A 291 -5.23 -20.07 0.17
CA ALA A 291 -4.46 -19.26 -0.78
C ALA A 291 -3.11 -18.76 -0.24
N GLY A 292 -2.75 -19.09 1.01
CA GLY A 292 -1.50 -18.69 1.66
C GLY A 292 -1.39 -17.19 1.95
N GLN A 293 -2.51 -16.47 1.94
CA GLN A 293 -2.54 -15.03 2.24
C GLN A 293 -2.57 -14.76 3.76
N GLU A 294 -2.91 -15.77 4.56
CA GLU A 294 -2.75 -15.75 6.02
C GLU A 294 -2.42 -17.14 6.60
N VAL A 295 -1.91 -17.18 7.83
CA VAL A 295 -1.59 -18.39 8.58
C VAL A 295 -2.75 -18.83 9.48
N ASP A 296 -2.97 -20.14 9.59
CA ASP A 296 -3.94 -20.74 10.51
C ASP A 296 -3.35 -20.92 11.91
N ALA A 297 -2.90 -19.81 12.51
CA ALA A 297 -2.35 -19.80 13.86
C ALA A 297 -3.07 -18.74 14.70
N PRO A 298 -3.62 -19.10 15.88
CA PRO A 298 -4.25 -18.13 16.75
C PRO A 298 -3.18 -17.25 17.38
N ASP A 299 -3.32 -15.94 17.21
CA ASP A 299 -2.20 -15.05 17.43
C ASP A 299 -2.51 -13.97 18.48
N PHE A 300 -2.46 -14.45 19.72
CA PHE A 300 -2.78 -13.78 20.98
C PHE A 300 -1.65 -12.85 21.47
N GLY A 301 -0.99 -12.10 20.57
CA GLY A 301 0.12 -11.20 20.93
C GLY A 301 1.37 -11.26 20.06
N ARG A 302 1.34 -12.04 18.96
CA ARG A 302 2.15 -11.97 17.73
C ARG A 302 3.65 -11.72 17.94
N GLN A 303 4.35 -12.70 18.53
CA GLN A 303 5.79 -12.75 18.91
C GLN A 303 6.74 -12.19 17.82
N LYS A 304 7.80 -11.41 18.13
CA LYS A 304 8.89 -11.66 19.12
C LYS A 304 8.95 -10.67 20.30
N ALA A 305 8.89 -11.21 21.52
CA ALA A 305 9.81 -10.77 22.56
C ALA A 305 11.21 -11.25 22.14
N GLY A 306 12.17 -10.33 22.05
CA GLY A 306 13.54 -10.65 21.67
C GLY A 306 14.14 -11.78 22.50
N ALA A 307 15.06 -12.51 21.88
CA ALA A 307 15.97 -13.43 22.52
C ALA A 307 16.41 -12.89 23.90
N LYS A 308 15.94 -13.51 24.97
CA LYS A 308 16.70 -13.53 26.21
C LYS A 308 17.52 -14.80 26.19
N SER A 309 18.80 -14.58 25.93
CA SER A 309 19.93 -15.47 26.21
C SER A 309 19.69 -16.35 27.44
N ALA A 310 19.85 -17.65 27.25
CA ALA A 310 20.67 -18.53 28.09
C ALA A 310 21.27 -19.59 27.17
#